data_AF-A0A098MEU9-F1
#
_entry.id   AF-A0A098MEU9-F1
#
_cell.length_a   1.000
_cell.length_b   1.000
_cell.length_c   1.000
_cell.angle_alpha   90.00
_cell.angle_beta   90.00
_cell.angle_gamma   90.00
#
_symmetry.space_group_name_H-M   'P 1'
#
loop_
_entity.id
_entity.type
_entity.pdbx_description
1 polymer ?
#
loop_
_entity_poly.entity_id
_entity_poly.type
_entity_poly.pdbx_seq_one_letter_code
_entity_poly.pdbx_strand_id
1 'polypeptide(L)'
;MEVLNNVLAFATLISVFVLALVQLVKNTANVPKNLLPWIGLLIGLLIGWWAYPFSDLDLTLRLWGGGLAGLSATGLFELVLSNRPGSTKE
;
A
#
# COMPACT_ATOMS: atom_id res chain seq x y z
N MET A 1 5.55 -12.05 -19.02
CA MET A 1 5.67 -12.26 -17.56
C MET A 1 6.74 -11.39 -16.92
N GLU A 2 7.83 -11.07 -17.63
CA GLU A 2 8.93 -10.23 -17.12
C GLU A 2 8.50 -8.85 -16.60
N VAL A 3 7.60 -8.16 -17.32
CA VAL A 3 7.05 -6.86 -16.89
C VAL A 3 6.34 -6.94 -15.53
N LEU A 4 5.51 -7.97 -15.33
CA LEU A 4 4.79 -8.15 -14.06
C LEU A 4 5.74 -8.46 -12.91
N ASN A 5 6.76 -9.30 -13.16
CA ASN A 5 7.79 -9.59 -12.16
C ASN A 5 8.52 -8.32 -11.72
N ASN A 6 8.85 -7.43 -12.67
CA ASN A 6 9.50 -6.16 -12.35
C ASN A 6 8.60 -5.24 -11.51
N VAL A 7 7.29 -5.20 -11.79
CA VAL A 7 6.32 -4.43 -10.98
C VAL A 7 6.22 -4.98 -9.57
N LEU A 8 6.14 -6.30 -9.41
CA LEU A 8 6.02 -6.94 -8.09
C LEU A 8 7.33 -6.83 -7.28
N ALA A 9 8.48 -6.98 -7.95
CA ALA A 9 9.79 -6.76 -7.34
C ALA A 9 9.92 -5.31 -6.87
N PHE A 10 9.54 -4.34 -7.72
CA PHE A 10 9.51 -2.93 -7.37
C PHE A 10 8.58 -2.65 -6.18
N ALA A 11 7.34 -3.17 -6.19
CA ALA A 11 6.37 -3.02 -5.11
C ALA A 11 6.92 -3.54 -3.78
N THR A 12 7.59 -4.69 -3.80
CA THR A 12 8.24 -5.28 -2.62
C THR A 12 9.34 -4.37 -2.10
N LEU A 13 10.18 -3.85 -2.98
CA LEU A 13 11.30 -2.97 -2.65
C LEU A 13 10.82 -1.68 -1.96
N ILE A 14 9.76 -1.05 -2.47
CA ILE A 14 9.24 0.20 -1.90
C ILE A 14 8.29 0.00 -0.71
N SER A 15 7.81 -1.24 -0.47
CA SER A 15 6.81 -1.54 0.56
C SER A 15 7.25 -1.11 1.96
N VAL A 16 8.53 -1.25 2.30
CA VAL A 16 9.08 -0.87 3.61
C VAL A 16 8.96 0.63 3.84
N PHE A 17 9.22 1.46 2.82
CA PHE A 17 9.08 2.91 2.90
C PHE A 17 7.61 3.33 3.02
N VAL A 18 6.74 2.70 2.23
CA VAL A 18 5.30 2.93 2.28
C VAL A 18 4.74 2.58 3.67
N LEU A 19 5.13 1.42 4.21
CA LEU A 19 4.77 0.98 5.57
C LEU A 19 5.20 1.98 6.62
N ALA A 20 6.45 2.45 6.57
CA ALA A 20 6.98 3.41 7.52
C ALA A 20 6.20 4.74 7.49
N LEU A 21 5.86 5.25 6.30
CA LEU A 21 5.07 6.48 6.18
C LEU A 21 3.63 6.30 6.65
N VAL A 22 2.98 5.17 6.33
CA VAL A 22 1.64 4.86 6.83
C VAL A 22 1.64 4.78 8.35
N GLN A 23 2.64 4.14 8.95
CA GLN A 23 2.80 4.07 10.40
C GLN A 23 3.06 5.44 11.03
N LEU A 24 3.87 6.29 10.37
CA LEU A 24 4.09 7.67 10.80
C LEU A 24 2.76 8.44 10.84
N VAL A 25 1.95 8.38 9.79
CA VAL A 25 0.65 9.06 9.76
C VAL A 25 -0.27 8.58 10.88
N LYS A 26 -0.33 7.26 11.13
CA LYS A 26 -1.12 6.69 12.22
C LYS A 26 -0.66 7.13 13.61
N ASN A 27 0.65 7.31 13.78
CA ASN A 27 1.23 7.69 15.07
C ASN A 27 1.21 9.20 15.30
N THR A 28 1.14 10.01 14.25
CA THR A 28 1.11 11.48 14.34
C THR A 28 -0.33 12.03 14.37
N ALA A 29 -1.28 11.39 13.69
CA ALA A 29 -2.65 11.88 13.57
C ALA A 29 -3.67 10.80 13.96
N ASN A 30 -4.76 11.21 14.64
CA ASN A 30 -5.87 10.31 14.96
C ASN A 30 -6.77 10.14 13.72
N VAL A 31 -6.39 9.21 12.84
CA VAL A 31 -7.07 8.95 11.57
C VAL A 31 -8.13 7.85 11.74
N PRO A 32 -9.36 8.05 11.23
CA PRO A 32 -10.37 7.01 11.27
C PRO A 32 -9.98 5.81 10.39
N LYS A 33 -10.26 4.60 10.88
CA LYS A 33 -9.79 3.33 10.29
C LYS A 33 -10.25 3.12 8.84
N ASN A 34 -11.38 3.69 8.45
CA ASN A 34 -11.93 3.62 7.09
C ASN A 34 -11.17 4.48 6.06
N LEU A 35 -10.48 5.53 6.50
CA LEU A 35 -9.65 6.38 5.64
C LEU A 35 -8.22 5.85 5.50
N LEU A 36 -7.79 4.97 6.41
CA LEU A 36 -6.44 4.44 6.41
C LEU A 36 -6.05 3.76 5.08
N PRO A 37 -6.91 2.94 4.44
CA PRO A 37 -6.69 2.42 3.09
C PRO A 37 -6.39 3.48 2.03
N TRP A 38 -7.18 4.56 2.02
CA TRP A 38 -7.05 5.64 1.04
C TRP A 38 -5.74 6.39 1.23
N ILE A 39 -5.33 6.60 2.48
CA ILE A 39 -4.06 7.22 2.81
C ILE A 39 -2.90 6.33 2.36
N GLY A 40 -2.95 5.02 2.61
CA GLY A 40 -1.91 4.11 2.13
C GLY A 40 -1.82 4.04 0.62
N LEU A 41 -2.96 4.03 -0.08
CA LEU A 41 -2.99 4.10 -1.54
C LEU A 41 -2.33 5.40 -2.03
N LEU A 42 -2.70 6.54 -1.45
CA LEU A 42 -2.14 7.84 -1.82
C LEU A 42 -0.64 7.89 -1.58
N ILE A 43 -0.17 7.45 -0.41
CA ILE A 43 1.26 7.36 -0.08
C ILE A 43 1.99 6.44 -1.05
N GLY A 44 1.42 5.28 -1.35
CA GLY A 44 1.96 4.32 -2.31
C GLY A 44 2.10 4.90 -3.71
N LEU A 45 1.08 5.60 -4.20
CA LEU A 45 1.11 6.28 -5.49
C LEU A 45 2.15 7.42 -5.53
N LEU A 46 2.24 8.22 -4.46
CA LEU A 46 3.23 9.29 -4.36
C LEU A 46 4.66 8.75 -4.36
N ILE A 47 4.93 7.68 -3.62
CA ILE A 47 6.25 7.02 -3.64
C ILE A 47 6.51 6.41 -5.01
N GLY A 48 5.55 5.71 -5.60
CA GLY A 48 5.68 5.13 -6.94
C GLY A 48 5.99 6.18 -8.01
N TRP A 49 5.31 7.33 -7.95
CA TRP A 49 5.59 8.49 -8.80
C TRP A 49 7.01 9.02 -8.61
N TRP A 50 7.46 9.15 -7.35
CA TRP A 50 8.77 9.72 -7.02
C TRP A 50 9.94 8.75 -7.18
N ALA A 51 9.66 7.46 -7.38
CA ALA A 51 10.67 6.41 -7.52
C ALA A 51 11.33 6.31 -8.90
N TYR A 52 11.23 7.37 -9.72
CA TYR A 52 11.93 7.45 -10.99
C TYR A 52 13.46 7.28 -10.95
N PRO A 53 14.20 7.63 -9.87
CA PRO A 53 15.64 7.36 -9.82
C PRO A 53 15.97 5.91 -9.44
N PHE A 54 15.00 5.13 -8.97
CA PHE A 54 15.22 3.77 -8.46
C PHE A 54 14.77 2.66 -9.40
N SER A 55 14.10 2.99 -10.50
CA SER A 55 13.53 2.01 -11.42
C SER A 55 13.40 2.60 -12.81
N ASP A 56 13.58 1.81 -13.87
CA ASP A 56 13.33 2.22 -15.27
C ASP A 56 11.90 1.91 -15.75
N LEU A 57 11.01 1.45 -14.85
CA LEU A 57 9.62 1.14 -15.18
C LEU A 57 8.87 2.37 -15.71
N ASP A 58 7.95 2.15 -16.64
CA ASP A 58 7.03 3.20 -17.06
C ASP A 58 6.25 3.75 -15.86
N LEU A 59 5.90 5.04 -15.92
CA LEU A 59 5.18 5.73 -14.85
C LEU A 59 3.92 4.98 -14.43
N THR A 60 3.17 4.46 -15.40
CA THR A 60 1.95 3.68 -15.17
C THR A 60 2.24 2.46 -14.29
N LEU A 61 3.32 1.75 -14.58
CA LEU A 61 3.72 0.53 -13.87
C LEU A 61 4.25 0.84 -12.47
N ARG A 62 4.97 1.94 -12.29
CA ARG A 62 5.41 2.39 -10.97
C ARG A 62 4.22 2.80 -10.08
N LEU A 63 3.21 3.44 -10.66
CA LEU A 63 1.97 3.75 -9.94
C LEU A 63 1.23 2.48 -9.52
N TRP A 64 1.14 1.47 -10.40
CA TRP A 64 0.57 0.18 -10.03
C TRP A 64 1.36 -0.50 -8.90
N GLY A 65 2.68 -0.58 -9.01
CA GLY A 65 3.53 -1.16 -7.97
C GLY A 65 3.43 -0.41 -6.64
N GLY A 66 3.42 0.93 -6.69
CA GLY A 66 3.22 1.80 -5.54
C GLY A 66 1.85 1.65 -4.89
N GLY A 67 0.78 1.64 -5.68
CA GLY A 67 -0.58 1.45 -5.17
C GLY A 67 -0.77 0.08 -4.51
N LEU A 68 -0.22 -0.97 -5.11
CA LEU A 68 -0.26 -2.32 -4.52
C LEU A 68 0.52 -2.38 -3.20
N ALA A 69 1.69 -1.75 -3.14
CA ALA A 69 2.47 -1.62 -1.90
C ALA A 69 1.69 -0.83 -0.83
N GLY A 70 1.05 0.28 -1.21
CA GLY A 70 0.19 1.14 -0.38
C GLY A 70 -0.98 0.43 0.28
N LEU A 71 -1.74 -0.29 -0.53
CA LEU A 71 -2.88 -1.07 -0.06
C LEU A 71 -2.44 -2.25 0.82
N SER A 72 -1.32 -2.88 0.49
CA SER A 72 -0.74 -3.95 1.31
C SER A 72 -0.27 -3.43 2.67
N ALA A 73 0.29 -2.22 2.72
CA ALA A 73 0.83 -1.61 3.93
C ALA A 73 -0.24 -1.22 4.97
N THR A 74 -1.47 -0.96 4.53
CA THR A 74 -2.57 -0.55 5.41
C THR A 74 -3.36 -1.70 6.01
N GLY A 75 -3.02 -2.94 5.65
CA GLY A 75 -3.79 -4.11 6.07
C GLY A 75 -5.19 -4.10 5.49
N LEU A 76 -5.36 -3.65 4.23
CA LEU A 76 -6.67 -3.59 3.55
C LEU A 76 -7.45 -4.91 3.70
N PHE A 77 -6.74 -6.03 3.64
CA PHE A 77 -7.30 -7.36 3.83
C PHE A 77 -7.89 -7.56 5.23
N GLU A 78 -7.20 -7.14 6.28
CA GLU A 78 -7.70 -7.18 7.66
C GLU A 78 -8.91 -6.26 7.85
N LEU A 79 -8.89 -5.07 7.24
CA LEU A 79 -9.98 -4.09 7.37
C LEU A 79 -11.27 -4.56 6.69
N VAL A 80 -11.15 -5.21 5.53
CA VAL A 80 -12.29 -5.80 4.81
C VAL A 80 -12.82 -7.03 5.55
N LEU A 81 -11.94 -7.85 6.13
CA LEU A 81 -12.35 -9.06 6.87
C LEU A 81 -12.90 -8.77 8.28
N SER A 82 -12.40 -7.74 8.95
CA SER A 82 -12.79 -7.37 10.32
C SER A 82 -14.23 -6.85 10.43
N ASN A 83 -14.88 -6.51 9.31
CA ASN A 83 -16.30 -6.13 9.29
C ASN A 83 -17.26 -7.32 9.25
N ARG A 84 -16.80 -8.54 9.52
CA ARG A 84 -17.66 -9.72 9.68
C ARG A 84 -18.09 -9.85 11.15
N PRO A 85 -19.35 -9.54 11.52
CA PRO A 85 -19.89 -9.92 12.82
C PRO A 85 -19.98 -11.45 12.86
N GLY A 86 -18.98 -12.10 13.46
CA GLY A 86 -18.98 -13.55 13.65
C GLY A 86 -19.86 -13.93 14.85
N SER A 87 -20.84 -14.79 14.61
CA SER A 87 -21.43 -15.64 15.65
C SER A 87 -20.89 -17.05 15.44
N THR A 88 -20.08 -17.53 16.39
CA THR A 88 -19.83 -18.96 16.53
C THR A 88 -21.08 -19.55 17.18
N LYS A 89 -21.68 -20.55 16.52
CA LYS A 89 -22.69 -21.40 17.15
C LYS A 89 -22.00 -22.30 18.18
N GLU A 90 -22.75 -22.49 19.27
CA GLU A 90 -22.58 -23.34 20.45
C GLU A 90 -21.77 -24.63 20.24
#